data_AF-A0A4U0YRZ2-F1
#
_entry.id   AF-A0A4U0YRZ2-F1
#
_cell.length_a   1.000
_cell.length_b   1.000
_cell.length_c   1.000
_cell.angle_alpha   90.00
_cell.angle_beta   90.00
_cell.angle_gamma   90.00
#
_symmetry.space_group_name_H-M   'P 1'
#
loop_
_entity.id
_entity.type
_entity.pdbx_description
1 polymer ?
#
loop_
_entity_poly.entity_id
_entity_poly.type
_entity_poly.pdbx_seq_one_letter_code
_entity_poly.pdbx_strand_id
1 'polypeptide(L)'
;MAFTLRLHLRFFLSAGLRQPSAANHLAFARPAPPPLRGAFALPFDPGQFALVSGRDVGAESVVLLHHLARRLGDTPPPPPPAADPQLLFEIARLNKVALFLPRDPQELPQGCAPLRGWLDAMRLKTMTMNRRSLKAGAEVAGLLAAAGIAHVQFKGPLQQLALYGDANAKPVGDVDLLVAEADGPRVRGLLEAAGWRA
;
A
#
# COMPACT_ATOMS: atom_id res chain seq x y z
N MET A 1 -8.83 17.45 20.26
CA MET A 1 -7.68 16.77 19.61
C MET A 1 -8.16 15.40 19.15
N ALA A 2 -7.70 14.92 17.99
CA ALA A 2 -8.16 13.66 17.38
C ALA A 2 -7.17 12.53 17.66
N PHE A 3 -7.69 11.32 17.88
CA PHE A 3 -6.91 10.13 18.18
C PHE A 3 -6.93 9.18 16.98
N THR A 4 -5.79 8.59 16.62
CA THR A 4 -5.68 7.70 15.45
C THR A 4 -5.58 6.25 15.88
N LEU A 5 -6.60 5.48 15.50
CA LEU A 5 -6.60 4.03 15.54
C LEU A 5 -5.91 3.49 14.29
N ARG A 6 -4.73 2.89 14.45
CA ARG A 6 -4.01 2.24 13.35
C ARG A 6 -4.20 0.74 13.42
N LEU A 7 -4.87 0.15 12.43
CA LEU A 7 -5.00 -1.29 12.33
C LEU A 7 -3.82 -1.84 11.54
N HIS A 8 -2.78 -2.27 12.25
CA HIS A 8 -1.67 -2.98 11.65
C HIS A 8 -2.05 -4.44 11.42
N LEU A 9 -2.15 -4.83 10.15
CA LEU A 9 -2.12 -6.24 9.78
C LEU A 9 -0.67 -6.74 9.94
N ARG A 10 -0.26 -7.11 11.16
CA ARG A 10 1.07 -7.66 11.42
C ARG A 10 1.16 -9.08 10.83
N PHE A 11 2.02 -9.23 9.83
CA PHE A 11 2.51 -10.52 9.37
C PHE A 11 3.85 -10.79 10.06
N PHE A 12 3.90 -11.81 10.93
CA PHE A 12 5.17 -12.26 11.50
C PHE A 12 5.85 -13.22 10.51
N LEU A 13 6.86 -12.70 9.82
CA LEU A 13 8.07 -13.43 9.48
C LEU A 13 9.24 -12.53 9.92
N SER A 14 10.13 -13.09 10.73
CA SER A 14 11.10 -12.44 11.61
C SER A 14 11.99 -11.35 10.98
N ALA A 15 12.04 -10.16 11.60
CA ALA A 15 13.25 -9.50 12.11
C ALA A 15 12.85 -8.14 12.71
N GLY A 16 13.20 -7.93 13.98
CA GLY A 16 12.78 -6.75 14.74
C GLY A 16 13.52 -5.49 14.33
N LEU A 17 12.79 -4.39 14.20
CA LEU A 17 13.31 -3.04 14.39
C LEU A 17 12.22 -2.19 15.08
N ARG A 18 12.58 -1.62 16.23
CA ARG A 18 11.85 -0.54 16.90
C ARG A 18 12.05 0.75 16.10
N GLN A 19 11.03 1.60 16.03
CA GLN A 19 11.14 3.01 15.66
C GLN A 19 10.34 3.86 16.69
N PRO A 20 10.73 5.13 16.93
CA PRO A 20 10.43 5.86 18.16
C PRO A 20 9.18 6.77 18.07
N SER A 21 8.80 7.27 19.26
CA SER A 21 7.63 8.08 19.61
C SER A 21 7.60 9.50 19.02
N ALA A 22 6.43 9.94 18.53
CA ALA A 22 5.62 11.04 19.11
C ALA A 22 4.38 11.36 18.23
N ALA A 23 3.30 10.59 18.45
CA ALA A 23 1.90 10.95 18.25
C ALA A 23 1.07 9.79 18.84
N ASN A 24 -0.08 10.09 19.47
CA ASN A 24 -0.99 9.13 20.12
C ASN A 24 -1.58 8.12 19.10
N HIS A 25 -0.77 7.15 18.67
CA HIS A 25 -1.14 6.09 17.75
C HIS A 25 -1.24 4.76 18.51
N LEU A 26 -2.42 4.13 18.51
CA LEU A 26 -2.56 2.76 18.97
C LEU A 26 -2.63 1.81 17.78
N ALA A 27 -1.81 0.76 17.83
CA ALA A 27 -1.64 -0.23 16.79
C ALA A 27 -2.38 -1.52 17.14
N PHE A 28 -3.38 -1.92 16.36
CA PHE A 28 -4.16 -3.13 16.62
C PHE A 28 -4.00 -4.18 15.52
N ALA A 29 -3.92 -5.45 15.91
CA ALA A 29 -3.76 -6.58 14.99
C ALA A 29 -4.63 -7.78 15.38
N ARG A 30 -5.28 -8.43 14.41
CA ARG A 30 -5.97 -9.71 14.62
C ARG A 30 -4.94 -10.85 14.70
N PRO A 31 -5.14 -11.89 15.53
CA PRO A 31 -4.34 -13.11 15.44
C PRO A 31 -4.40 -13.73 14.04
N ALA A 32 -3.24 -14.21 13.55
CA ALA A 32 -3.12 -14.78 12.22
C ALA A 32 -3.82 -16.15 12.10
N PRO A 33 -4.46 -16.47 10.95
CA PRO A 33 -4.75 -17.86 10.61
C PRO A 33 -3.44 -18.66 10.44
N PRO A 34 -3.47 -20.01 10.52
CA PRO A 34 -2.26 -20.84 10.42
C PRO A 34 -1.43 -20.52 9.17
N PRO A 35 -0.09 -20.63 9.24
CA PRO A 35 0.79 -20.14 8.19
C PRO A 35 0.57 -20.92 6.89
N LEU A 36 0.30 -20.18 5.81
CA LEU A 36 0.46 -20.69 4.45
C LEU A 36 1.97 -20.82 4.20
N ARG A 37 2.44 -22.05 3.94
CA ARG A 37 3.84 -22.33 3.61
C ARG A 37 4.22 -21.61 2.31
N GLY A 38 5.12 -20.65 2.40
CA GLY A 38 5.68 -19.88 1.29
C GLY A 38 6.33 -18.61 1.82
N ALA A 39 7.65 -18.51 1.74
CA ALA A 39 8.40 -17.36 2.24
C ALA A 39 8.01 -16.09 1.45
N PHE A 40 7.27 -15.18 2.08
CA PHE A 40 7.04 -13.84 1.53
C PHE A 40 8.03 -12.88 2.19
N ALA A 41 9.10 -12.55 1.45
CA ALA A 41 10.11 -11.60 1.86
C ALA A 41 9.52 -10.18 2.07
N LEU A 42 10.18 -9.41 2.94
CA LEU A 42 9.97 -7.98 3.17
C LEU A 42 9.85 -7.20 1.84
N PRO A 43 9.13 -6.06 1.80
CA PRO A 43 8.95 -5.27 0.57
C PRO A 43 10.24 -4.66 -0.01
N PHE A 44 11.35 -4.77 0.70
CA PHE A 44 12.66 -4.28 0.29
C PHE A 44 13.69 -5.40 0.51
N ASP A 45 13.93 -6.18 -0.54
CA ASP A 45 15.15 -6.98 -0.61
C ASP A 45 16.31 -6.04 -0.99
N PRO A 46 17.37 -5.92 -0.18
CA PRO A 46 18.55 -5.11 -0.51
C PRO A 46 19.12 -5.44 -1.90
N GLY A 47 19.00 -6.69 -2.36
CA GLY A 47 19.39 -7.10 -3.71
C GLY A 47 18.63 -6.36 -4.82
N GLN A 48 17.35 -6.02 -4.58
CA GLN A 48 16.54 -5.28 -5.55
C GLN A 48 16.89 -3.80 -5.61
N PHE A 49 17.28 -3.19 -4.48
CA PHE A 49 17.75 -1.79 -4.49
C PHE A 49 19.09 -1.67 -5.23
N ALA A 50 19.97 -2.67 -5.09
CA ALA A 50 21.23 -2.73 -5.80
C ALA A 50 21.09 -2.80 -7.34
N LEU A 51 19.93 -3.24 -7.85
CA LEU A 51 19.65 -3.23 -9.30
C LEU A 51 19.57 -1.82 -9.87
N VAL A 52 19.19 -0.83 -9.04
CA VAL A 52 18.95 0.56 -9.46
C VAL A 52 20.06 1.49 -8.97
N SER A 53 20.60 1.24 -7.78
CA SER A 53 21.56 2.13 -7.13
C SER A 53 22.81 2.36 -8.00
N GLY A 54 23.12 3.64 -8.26
CA GLY A 54 24.30 4.03 -9.06
C GLY A 54 24.15 3.80 -10.57
N ARG A 55 22.97 3.41 -11.05
CA ARG A 55 22.66 3.28 -12.48
C ARG A 55 22.10 4.58 -13.03
N ASP A 56 22.38 4.88 -14.29
CA ASP A 56 21.61 5.87 -15.04
C ASP A 56 20.24 5.27 -15.36
N VAL A 57 19.19 5.95 -14.89
CA VAL A 57 17.78 5.56 -15.05
C VAL A 57 16.97 6.69 -15.69
N GLY A 58 17.62 7.55 -16.46
CA GLY A 58 16.99 8.72 -17.07
C GLY A 58 15.82 8.36 -17.98
N ALA A 59 16.00 7.36 -18.87
CA ALA A 59 14.95 6.92 -19.77
C ALA A 59 13.73 6.37 -19.01
N GLU A 60 13.95 5.46 -18.07
CA GLU A 60 12.90 4.86 -17.25
C GLU A 60 12.17 5.91 -16.41
N SER A 61 12.90 6.89 -15.86
CA SER A 61 12.32 8.00 -15.11
C SER A 61 11.41 8.85 -15.99
N VAL A 62 11.80 9.14 -17.24
CA VAL A 62 10.96 9.87 -18.20
C VAL A 62 9.70 9.06 -18.54
N VAL A 63 9.78 7.73 -18.68
CA VAL A 63 8.61 6.87 -18.89
C VAL A 63 7.63 6.98 -17.71
N LEU A 64 8.14 6.93 -16.48
CA LEU A 64 7.29 7.10 -15.30
C LEU A 64 6.64 8.48 -15.24
N LEU A 65 7.40 9.54 -15.48
CA LEU A 65 6.88 10.90 -15.50
C LEU A 65 5.83 11.07 -16.61
N HIS A 66 6.05 10.50 -17.79
CA HIS A 66 5.08 10.49 -18.88
C HIS A 66 3.74 9.90 -18.44
N HIS A 67 3.73 8.69 -17.88
CA HIS A 67 2.48 8.04 -17.47
C HIS A 67 1.85 8.66 -16.21
N LEU A 68 2.65 9.14 -15.27
CA LEU A 68 2.15 9.85 -14.09
C LEU A 68 1.46 11.17 -14.49
N ALA A 69 2.10 11.97 -15.33
CA ALA A 69 1.51 13.22 -15.83
C ALA A 69 0.17 12.97 -16.52
N ARG A 70 0.11 11.99 -17.45
CA ARG A 70 -1.15 11.59 -18.11
C ARG A 70 -2.24 11.17 -17.12
N ARG A 71 -1.88 10.47 -16.05
CA ARG A 71 -2.83 10.01 -15.02
C ARG A 71 -3.32 11.14 -14.11
N LEU A 72 -2.49 12.14 -13.87
CA LEU A 72 -2.83 13.30 -13.05
C LEU A 72 -3.50 14.43 -13.85
N GLY A 73 -3.53 14.33 -15.18
CA GLY A 73 -4.09 15.36 -16.07
C GLY A 73 -3.09 16.45 -16.46
N ASP A 74 -1.80 16.23 -16.22
CA ASP A 74 -0.71 17.14 -16.58
C ASP A 74 -0.21 16.90 -18.01
N THR A 75 0.56 17.85 -18.55
CA THR A 75 1.23 17.69 -19.85
C THR A 75 2.43 16.74 -19.70
N PRO A 76 2.43 15.56 -20.36
CA PRO A 76 3.51 14.60 -20.19
C PRO A 76 4.75 14.97 -21.01
N PRO A 77 5.97 14.67 -20.52
CA PRO A 77 7.15 14.67 -21.38
C PRO A 77 7.01 13.63 -22.50
N PRO A 78 7.67 13.81 -23.65
CA PRO A 78 7.67 12.79 -24.70
C PRO A 78 8.32 11.50 -24.16
N PRO A 79 7.71 10.32 -24.39
CA PRO A 79 8.29 9.07 -23.92
C PRO A 79 9.56 8.75 -24.73
N PRO A 80 10.59 8.15 -24.12
CA PRO A 80 11.75 7.67 -24.86
C PRO A 80 11.37 6.50 -25.77
N PRO A 81 12.13 6.27 -26.86
CA PRO A 81 11.83 5.19 -27.81
C PRO A 81 12.01 3.79 -27.20
N ALA A 82 12.93 3.64 -26.24
CA ALA A 82 13.23 2.40 -25.56
C ALA A 82 13.53 2.66 -24.07
N ALA A 83 13.34 1.63 -23.25
CA ALA A 83 13.70 1.61 -21.83
C ALA A 83 14.03 0.17 -21.41
N ASP A 84 14.85 0.02 -20.38
CA ASP A 84 15.12 -1.27 -19.75
C ASP A 84 13.90 -1.69 -18.89
N PRO A 85 13.21 -2.81 -19.21
CA PRO A 85 12.05 -3.25 -18.45
C PRO A 85 12.37 -3.53 -16.97
N GLN A 86 13.54 -4.07 -16.65
CA GLN A 86 13.90 -4.41 -15.28
C GLN A 86 14.14 -3.14 -14.47
N LEU A 87 14.90 -2.19 -15.00
CA LEU A 87 15.12 -0.90 -14.34
C LEU A 87 13.79 -0.16 -14.18
N LEU A 88 12.96 -0.10 -15.24
CA LEU A 88 11.66 0.57 -15.21
C LEU A 88 10.76 0.00 -14.11
N PHE A 89 10.66 -1.33 -14.03
CA PHE A 89 9.88 -1.98 -12.97
C PHE A 89 10.39 -1.64 -11.58
N GLU A 90 11.70 -1.76 -11.35
CA GLU A 90 12.28 -1.55 -10.02
C GLU A 90 12.18 -0.09 -9.57
N ILE A 91 12.47 0.89 -10.44
CA ILE A 91 12.29 2.30 -10.07
C ILE A 91 10.83 2.63 -9.79
N ALA A 92 9.90 2.06 -10.56
CA ALA A 92 8.48 2.29 -10.37
C ALA A 92 7.97 1.67 -9.06
N ARG A 93 8.47 0.47 -8.75
CA ARG A 93 8.14 -0.26 -7.52
C ARG A 93 8.68 0.46 -6.28
N LEU A 94 9.96 0.85 -6.30
CA LEU A 94 10.62 1.57 -5.19
C LEU A 94 9.94 2.91 -4.89
N ASN A 95 9.49 3.62 -5.94
CA ASN A 95 8.75 4.88 -5.81
C ASN A 95 7.24 4.68 -5.58
N LYS A 96 6.75 3.44 -5.51
CA LYS A 96 5.32 3.09 -5.32
C LYS A 96 4.39 3.68 -6.40
N VAL A 97 4.89 3.75 -7.62
CA VAL A 97 4.18 4.24 -8.81
C VAL A 97 4.05 3.20 -9.92
N ALA A 98 4.54 1.96 -9.72
CA ALA A 98 4.44 0.89 -10.73
C ALA A 98 3.01 0.61 -11.20
N LEU A 99 1.98 0.82 -10.37
CA LEU A 99 0.58 0.65 -10.78
C LEU A 99 0.03 1.77 -11.67
N PHE A 100 0.76 2.87 -11.85
CA PHE A 100 0.42 3.95 -12.78
C PHE A 100 0.85 3.64 -14.21
N LEU A 101 1.77 2.67 -14.39
CA LEU A 101 2.13 2.16 -15.71
C LEU A 101 0.91 1.51 -16.39
N PRO A 102 0.77 1.67 -17.72
CA PRO A 102 -0.35 1.15 -18.46
C PRO A 102 -0.42 -0.39 -18.40
N ARG A 103 -1.60 -0.92 -18.71
CA ARG A 103 -1.81 -2.37 -18.84
C ARG A 103 -1.52 -2.83 -20.27
N ASP A 104 -1.75 -1.97 -21.24
CA ASP A 104 -1.50 -2.27 -22.64
C ASP A 104 0.01 -2.19 -22.91
N PRO A 105 0.67 -3.28 -23.36
CA PRO A 105 2.07 -3.24 -23.75
C PRO A 105 2.35 -2.27 -24.91
N GLN A 106 1.36 -1.95 -25.74
CA GLN A 106 1.50 -0.98 -26.83
C GLN A 106 1.70 0.46 -26.33
N GLU A 107 1.29 0.74 -25.09
CA GLU A 107 1.52 2.04 -24.45
C GLU A 107 2.89 2.13 -23.76
N LEU A 108 3.69 1.06 -23.77
CA LEU A 108 5.02 1.02 -23.16
C LEU A 108 6.12 1.18 -24.23
N PRO A 109 7.32 1.66 -23.87
CA PRO A 109 8.46 1.75 -24.78
C PRO A 109 8.87 0.39 -25.37
N GLN A 110 9.64 0.42 -26.46
CA GLN A 110 10.19 -0.79 -27.06
C GLN A 110 11.01 -1.58 -26.03
N GLY A 111 10.86 -2.91 -26.04
CA GLY A 111 11.54 -3.82 -25.10
C GLY A 111 10.80 -4.04 -23.78
N CYS A 112 9.74 -3.27 -23.49
CA CYS A 112 9.03 -3.35 -22.21
C CYS A 112 7.88 -4.37 -22.15
N ALA A 113 7.67 -5.19 -23.19
CA ALA A 113 6.62 -6.22 -23.20
C ALA A 113 6.63 -7.17 -21.97
N PRO A 114 7.81 -7.60 -21.44
CA PRO A 114 7.86 -8.46 -20.25
C PRO A 114 7.24 -7.84 -18.98
N LEU A 115 7.15 -6.50 -18.90
CA LEU A 115 6.57 -5.80 -17.73
C LEU A 115 5.15 -6.24 -17.43
N ARG A 116 4.40 -6.66 -18.46
CA ARG A 116 2.99 -7.02 -18.31
C ARG A 116 2.78 -8.07 -17.22
N GLY A 117 3.57 -9.15 -17.25
CA GLY A 117 3.46 -10.23 -16.27
C GLY A 117 3.77 -9.76 -14.85
N TRP A 118 4.81 -8.94 -14.68
CA TRP A 118 5.21 -8.42 -13.37
C TRP A 118 4.19 -7.44 -12.80
N LEU A 119 3.64 -6.56 -13.65
CA LEU A 119 2.61 -5.62 -13.25
C LEU A 119 1.29 -6.34 -12.90
N ASP A 120 0.91 -7.38 -13.64
CA ASP A 120 -0.29 -8.16 -13.34
C ASP A 120 -0.14 -8.95 -12.03
N ALA A 121 1.02 -9.55 -11.77
CA ALA A 121 1.33 -10.16 -10.48
C ALA A 121 1.25 -9.14 -9.32
N MET A 122 1.79 -7.92 -9.52
CA MET A 122 1.73 -6.86 -8.53
C MET A 122 0.31 -6.34 -8.29
N ARG A 123 -0.52 -6.25 -9.34
CA ARG A 123 -1.95 -5.89 -9.25
C ARG A 123 -2.72 -6.94 -8.45
N LEU A 124 -2.55 -8.22 -8.75
CA LEU A 124 -3.22 -9.30 -8.02
C LEU A 124 -2.82 -9.31 -6.53
N LYS A 125 -1.54 -9.11 -6.25
CA LYS A 125 -1.04 -8.97 -4.87
C LYS A 125 -1.67 -7.77 -4.17
N THR A 126 -1.73 -6.62 -4.84
CA THR A 126 -2.34 -5.38 -4.32
C THR A 126 -3.81 -5.58 -4.02
N MET A 127 -4.58 -6.17 -4.95
CA MET A 127 -5.99 -6.50 -4.73
C MET A 127 -6.20 -7.41 -3.52
N THR A 128 -5.34 -8.42 -3.37
CA THR A 128 -5.41 -9.34 -2.22
C THR A 128 -5.13 -8.63 -0.90
N MET A 129 -4.11 -7.76 -0.85
CA MET A 129 -3.77 -6.98 0.33
C MET A 129 -4.90 -5.99 0.66
N ASN A 130 -5.34 -5.20 -0.32
CA ASN A 130 -6.33 -4.15 -0.12
C ASN A 130 -7.70 -4.72 0.25
N ARG A 131 -8.10 -5.88 -0.30
CA ARG A 131 -9.32 -6.58 0.13
C ARG A 131 -9.28 -6.97 1.60
N ARG A 132 -8.13 -7.43 2.11
CA ARG A 132 -7.97 -7.76 3.55
C ARG A 132 -8.09 -6.51 4.42
N SER A 133 -7.42 -5.44 4.00
CA SER A 133 -7.47 -4.13 4.67
C SER A 133 -8.90 -3.56 4.69
N LEU A 134 -9.64 -3.63 3.58
CA LEU A 134 -11.05 -3.25 3.52
C LEU A 134 -11.92 -4.06 4.48
N LYS A 135 -11.73 -5.39 4.50
CA LYS A 135 -12.48 -6.26 5.41
C LYS A 135 -12.22 -5.91 6.88
N ALA A 136 -10.95 -5.74 7.26
CA ALA A 136 -10.57 -5.36 8.62
C ALA A 136 -11.11 -3.99 9.02
N GLY A 137 -11.01 -3.00 8.12
CA GLY A 137 -11.56 -1.67 8.33
C GLY A 137 -13.08 -1.69 8.52
N ALA A 138 -13.81 -2.44 7.68
CA ALA A 138 -15.25 -2.59 7.78
C ALA A 138 -15.69 -3.31 9.08
N GLU A 139 -14.96 -4.34 9.50
CA GLU A 139 -15.22 -5.06 10.76
C GLU A 139 -15.10 -4.11 11.97
N VAL A 140 -14.00 -3.35 12.05
CA VAL A 140 -13.77 -2.40 13.14
C VAL A 140 -14.74 -1.21 13.07
N ALA A 141 -15.02 -0.67 11.89
CA ALA A 141 -16.03 0.37 11.72
C ALA A 141 -17.40 -0.08 12.22
N GLY A 142 -17.79 -1.33 11.93
CA GLY A 142 -19.02 -1.93 12.43
C GLY A 142 -19.06 -2.03 13.95
N LEU A 143 -17.97 -2.45 14.60
CA LEU A 143 -17.86 -2.49 16.07
C LEU A 143 -18.02 -1.09 16.69
N LEU A 144 -17.32 -0.10 16.14
CA LEU A 144 -17.39 1.28 16.61
C LEU A 144 -18.81 1.87 16.44
N ALA A 145 -19.44 1.63 15.29
CA ALA A 145 -20.81 2.06 15.02
C ALA A 145 -21.81 1.41 15.99
N ALA A 146 -21.70 0.10 16.25
CA ALA A 146 -22.55 -0.60 17.20
C ALA A 146 -22.39 -0.09 18.64
N ALA A 147 -21.19 0.40 18.99
CA ALA A 147 -20.93 1.06 20.26
C ALA A 147 -21.33 2.56 20.26
N GLY A 148 -21.83 3.12 19.16
CA GLY A 148 -22.13 4.56 19.07
C GLY A 148 -20.88 5.44 19.17
N ILE A 149 -19.72 4.94 18.75
CA ILE A 149 -18.45 5.70 18.71
C ILE A 149 -18.30 6.29 17.31
N ALA A 150 -18.28 7.62 17.25
CA ALA A 150 -18.04 8.35 16.01
C ALA A 150 -16.64 8.06 15.48
N HIS A 151 -16.53 7.77 14.18
CA HIS A 151 -15.27 7.43 13.55
C HIS A 151 -15.22 7.83 12.07
N VAL A 152 -14.01 7.97 11.54
CA VAL A 152 -13.76 8.27 10.11
C VAL A 152 -12.66 7.37 9.59
N GLN A 153 -12.86 6.74 8.42
CA GLN A 153 -11.78 6.03 7.74
C GLN A 153 -10.81 7.07 7.15
N PHE A 154 -9.59 7.12 7.69
CA PHE A 154 -8.61 8.15 7.33
C PHE A 154 -7.58 7.67 6.32
N LYS A 155 -7.11 6.43 6.48
CA LYS A 155 -6.16 5.80 5.56
C LYS A 155 -6.68 4.45 5.08
N GLY A 156 -6.29 4.11 3.87
CA GLY A 156 -6.42 2.76 3.34
C GLY A 156 -7.05 2.74 1.95
N PRO A 157 -7.69 1.63 1.55
CA PRO A 157 -8.20 1.50 0.19
C PRO A 157 -9.33 2.50 -0.12
N LEU A 158 -10.14 2.89 0.88
CA LEU A 158 -11.18 3.92 0.69
C LEU A 158 -10.59 5.31 0.41
N GLN A 159 -9.44 5.65 1.01
CA GLN A 159 -8.73 6.89 0.67
C GLN A 159 -8.21 6.85 -0.76
N GLN A 160 -7.73 5.69 -1.23
CA GLN A 160 -7.28 5.54 -2.61
C GLN A 160 -8.43 5.66 -3.61
N LEU A 161 -9.61 5.10 -3.28
CA LEU A 161 -10.80 5.28 -4.09
C LEU A 161 -11.17 6.77 -4.23
N ALA A 162 -11.10 7.55 -3.14
CA ALA A 162 -11.38 8.98 -3.18
C ALA A 162 -10.33 9.79 -3.96
N LEU A 163 -9.04 9.45 -3.85
CA LEU A 163 -7.95 10.20 -4.49
C LEU A 163 -7.69 9.80 -5.95
N TYR A 164 -7.89 8.53 -6.30
CA TYR A 164 -7.47 7.95 -7.58
C TYR A 164 -8.61 7.29 -8.36
N GLY A 165 -9.82 7.20 -7.79
CA GLY A 165 -10.94 6.44 -8.40
C GLY A 165 -10.76 4.92 -8.36
N ASP A 166 -9.70 4.41 -7.70
CA ASP A 166 -9.42 2.97 -7.59
C ASP A 166 -8.89 2.62 -6.20
N ALA A 167 -9.61 1.73 -5.50
CA ALA A 167 -9.21 1.21 -4.19
C ALA A 167 -7.95 0.32 -4.23
N ASN A 168 -7.45 -0.01 -5.42
CA ASN A 168 -6.26 -0.83 -5.67
C ASN A 168 -5.13 -0.05 -6.34
N ALA A 169 -5.18 1.29 -6.32
CA ALA A 169 -4.17 2.13 -6.95
C ALA A 169 -2.76 1.93 -6.35
N LYS A 170 -2.65 1.60 -5.06
CA LYS A 170 -1.38 1.27 -4.38
C LYS A 170 -1.57 0.16 -3.35
N PRO A 171 -0.55 -0.67 -3.05
CA PRO A 171 -0.64 -1.64 -1.97
C PRO A 171 -0.82 -0.96 -0.61
N VAL A 172 -1.81 -1.44 0.16
CA VAL A 172 -2.15 -0.95 1.50
C VAL A 172 -1.90 -2.06 2.53
N GLY A 173 -0.97 -1.82 3.45
CA GLY A 173 -0.65 -2.75 4.54
C GLY A 173 -1.46 -2.56 5.82
N ASP A 174 -2.08 -1.40 6.00
CA ASP A 174 -2.84 -1.02 7.20
C ASP A 174 -3.99 -0.06 6.84
N VAL A 175 -4.98 0.02 7.71
CA VAL A 175 -6.03 1.03 7.64
C VAL A 175 -6.01 1.86 8.92
N ASP A 176 -6.20 3.16 8.78
CA ASP A 176 -6.28 4.06 9.92
C ASP A 176 -7.72 4.56 10.04
N LEU A 177 -8.29 4.47 11.24
CA LEU A 177 -9.57 5.08 11.61
C LEU A 177 -9.28 6.19 12.61
N LEU A 178 -9.93 7.34 12.44
CA LEU A 178 -9.90 8.42 13.43
C LEU A 178 -11.10 8.30 14.35
N VAL A 179 -10.86 8.49 15.64
CA VAL A 179 -11.89 8.55 16.70
C VAL A 179 -11.61 9.75 17.60
N ALA A 180 -12.59 10.15 18.41
CA ALA A 180 -12.35 11.15 19.44
C ALA A 180 -11.35 10.61 20.48
N GLU A 181 -10.46 11.46 20.97
CA GLU A 181 -9.46 11.07 21.97
C GLU A 181 -10.09 10.57 23.28
N ALA A 182 -11.22 11.16 23.68
CA ALA A 182 -11.99 10.74 24.85
C ALA A 182 -12.51 9.29 24.74
N ASP A 183 -12.72 8.77 23.52
CA ASP A 183 -13.17 7.40 23.29
C ASP A 183 -12.02 6.38 23.29
N GLY A 184 -10.75 6.81 23.36
CA GLY A 184 -9.58 5.94 23.25
C GLY A 184 -9.61 4.70 24.15
N PRO A 185 -9.81 4.83 25.48
CA PRO A 185 -9.92 3.68 26.39
C PRO A 185 -11.07 2.74 26.03
N ARG A 186 -12.21 3.30 25.60
CA ARG A 186 -13.41 2.55 25.23
C ARG A 186 -13.20 1.76 23.94
N VAL A 187 -12.57 2.38 22.95
CA VAL A 187 -12.16 1.76 21.69
C VAL A 187 -11.20 0.60 21.94
N ARG A 188 -10.20 0.79 22.81
CA ARG A 188 -9.27 -0.29 23.19
C ARG A 188 -10.01 -1.48 23.77
N GLY A 189 -10.82 -1.26 24.81
CA GLY A 189 -11.55 -2.34 25.47
C GLY A 189 -12.49 -3.08 24.53
N LEU A 190 -13.16 -2.35 23.62
CA LEU A 190 -14.01 -2.94 22.59
C LEU A 190 -13.22 -3.82 21.62
N LEU A 191 -12.07 -3.34 21.15
CA LEU A 191 -11.23 -4.08 20.21
C LEU A 191 -10.60 -5.32 20.86
N GLU A 192 -10.13 -5.21 22.11
CA GLU A 192 -9.62 -6.34 22.89
C GLU A 192 -10.70 -7.41 23.11
N ALA A 193 -11.92 -7.00 23.48
CA ALA A 193 -13.06 -7.90 23.62
C ALA A 193 -13.45 -8.59 22.30
N ALA A 194 -13.21 -7.93 21.16
CA ALA A 194 -13.39 -8.50 19.82
C ALA A 194 -12.17 -9.32 19.34
N GLY A 195 -11.16 -9.55 20.18
CA GLY A 195 -10.00 -10.39 19.88
C GLY A 195 -8.87 -9.70 19.11
N TRP A 196 -8.90 -8.38 19.00
CA TRP A 196 -7.78 -7.59 18.48
C TRP A 196 -6.74 -7.38 19.58
N ARG A 197 -5.46 -7.48 19.23
CA ARG A 197 -4.36 -7.19 20.15
C ARG A 197 -4.06 -5.69 20.11
N ALA A 198 -3.89 -5.07 21.27
CA ALA A 198 -3.74 -3.63 21.47
C ALA A 198 -2.41 -3.23 22.14
#